data_AF-A0A1J9Q591-F1
#
_entry.id   AF-A0A1J9Q591-F1
#
_cell.length_a   1.000
_cell.length_b   1.000
_cell.length_c   1.000
_cell.angle_alpha   90.00
_cell.angle_beta   90.00
_cell.angle_gamma   90.00
#
_symmetry.space_group_name_H-M   'P 1'
#
loop_
_entity.id
_entity.type
_entity.pdbx_description
1 polymer ?
#
loop_
_entity_poly.entity_id
_entity_poly.type
_entity_poly.pdbx_seq_one_letter_code
_entity_poly.pdbx_strand_id
1 'polypeptide(L)'
;MRVADFLNPSTPERSRTPEPAVPPDTTAEPSTAESSTESSTSAEPTTAESQDRPVLGEISGNVVSRERFHLTRDERHEILTLRDACFTYDQIVSHFWRMRRVKITHRQVQYACQQEYPTPKKRPGRPVKLTEEQVNEIIEFITASRENRRA
;
A
#
# COMPACT_ATOMS: atom_id res chain seq x y z
N MET A 1 -11.08 -40.28 16.33
CA MET A 1 -9.69 -40.58 16.72
C MET A 1 -9.03 -41.40 15.62
N ARG A 2 -8.15 -40.78 14.83
CA ARG A 2 -7.06 -41.46 14.14
C ARG A 2 -5.83 -40.58 14.31
N VAL A 3 -4.84 -41.15 14.94
CA VAL A 3 -3.55 -40.55 15.29
C VAL A 3 -2.57 -40.83 14.16
N ALA A 4 -1.73 -39.83 13.88
CA ALA A 4 -0.35 -39.93 13.40
C ALA A 4 -0.16 -40.46 11.95
N ASP A 5 0.84 -40.07 11.16
CA ASP A 5 2.19 -39.63 11.49
C ASP A 5 2.79 -38.72 10.40
N PHE A 6 3.65 -37.85 10.90
CA PHE A 6 4.61 -37.00 10.21
C PHE A 6 5.61 -37.86 9.40
N LEU A 7 5.72 -37.66 8.09
CA LEU A 7 6.93 -38.00 7.35
C LEU A 7 7.33 -36.82 6.46
N ASN A 8 8.34 -36.11 6.96
CA ASN A 8 9.11 -35.10 6.27
C ASN A 8 10.41 -35.76 5.77
N PRO A 9 10.60 -35.99 4.46
CA PRO A 9 11.86 -36.50 3.94
C PRO A 9 12.83 -35.36 3.63
N SER A 10 13.83 -35.23 4.52
CA SER A 10 15.23 -34.88 4.29
C SER A 10 15.60 -34.04 3.06
N THR A 11 16.07 -32.83 3.36
CA THR A 11 17.14 -32.14 2.62
C THR A 11 18.43 -32.96 2.60
N PRO A 12 19.11 -33.08 1.46
CA PRO A 12 20.54 -33.29 1.43
C PRO A 12 21.28 -31.95 1.21
N GLU A 13 22.05 -31.54 2.22
CA GLU A 13 23.24 -30.69 2.03
C GLU A 13 24.17 -31.34 0.99
N ARG A 14 24.70 -30.56 0.05
CA ARG A 14 25.96 -30.93 -0.58
C ARG A 14 26.79 -29.74 -1.05
N SER A 15 28.03 -29.78 -0.57
CA SER A 15 29.27 -29.30 -1.17
C SER A 15 29.52 -27.80 -1.21
N ARG A 16 30.16 -27.36 -0.12
CA ARG A 16 31.28 -26.41 -0.10
C ARG A 16 32.19 -26.61 -1.32
N THR A 17 32.34 -25.57 -2.13
CA THR A 17 33.48 -25.39 -3.04
C THR A 17 34.59 -24.65 -2.28
N PRO A 18 35.86 -25.09 -2.37
CA PRO A 18 36.98 -24.40 -1.76
C PRO A 18 37.37 -23.17 -2.60
N GLU A 19 37.43 -22.02 -1.93
CA GLU A 19 37.99 -20.76 -2.40
C GLU A 19 39.53 -20.89 -2.47
N PRO A 20 40.18 -20.60 -3.62
CA PRO A 20 41.63 -20.71 -3.73
C PRO A 20 42.36 -19.51 -3.10
N ALA A 21 43.43 -19.87 -2.41
CA ALA A 21 44.43 -19.09 -1.69
C ALA A 21 44.87 -17.74 -2.30
N VAL A 22 45.05 -16.81 -1.38
CA VAL A 22 45.81 -15.55 -1.39
C VAL A 22 47.24 -15.73 -1.95
N PRO A 23 47.84 -14.67 -2.52
CA PRO A 23 49.21 -14.29 -2.10
C PRO A 23 49.27 -12.88 -1.47
N PRO A 24 50.01 -12.71 -0.36
CA PRO A 24 50.24 -11.41 0.28
C PRO A 24 51.52 -10.72 -0.24
N ASP A 25 51.69 -9.48 0.21
CA ASP A 25 52.87 -8.61 0.13
C ASP A 25 53.16 -7.87 -1.19
N THR A 26 52.90 -6.56 -1.17
CA THR A 26 53.95 -5.57 -1.40
C THR A 26 53.65 -4.31 -0.61
N THR A 27 54.46 -4.10 0.42
CA THR A 27 54.63 -2.91 1.25
C THR A 27 55.11 -1.71 0.42
N ALA A 28 54.47 -0.55 0.57
CA ALA A 28 55.10 0.78 0.51
C ALA A 28 54.13 1.86 1.04
N GLU A 29 54.25 2.20 2.33
CA GLU A 29 53.95 3.55 2.87
C GLU A 29 55.19 4.46 2.71
N PRO A 30 55.24 5.75 3.14
CA PRO A 30 54.22 6.69 3.65
C PRO A 30 54.33 8.11 3.02
N SER A 31 53.37 9.02 3.26
CA SER A 31 53.61 10.46 3.55
C SER A 31 52.27 11.22 3.73
N THR A 32 51.85 11.53 4.96
CA THR A 32 51.97 12.84 5.66
C THR A 32 50.92 13.90 5.28
N ALA A 33 50.07 14.25 6.27
CA ALA A 33 49.43 15.55 6.58
C ALA A 33 48.04 15.24 7.19
N GLU A 34 47.91 15.12 8.53
CA GLU A 34 47.76 16.23 9.50
C GLU A 34 46.68 17.26 9.11
N SER A 35 45.57 17.26 9.85
CA SER A 35 45.18 18.41 10.67
C SER A 35 43.88 18.11 11.41
N SER A 36 44.00 17.97 12.73
CA SER A 36 42.91 18.15 13.70
C SER A 36 42.34 19.57 13.62
N THR A 37 41.10 19.76 14.03
CA THR A 37 40.75 20.75 15.07
C THR A 37 39.30 20.57 15.50
N GLU A 38 39.21 20.13 16.75
CA GLU A 38 38.07 20.21 17.64
C GLU A 38 37.74 21.69 17.90
N SER A 39 36.49 22.01 18.26
CA SER A 39 36.19 22.87 19.42
C SER A 39 34.68 23.11 19.57
N SER A 40 34.17 22.65 20.71
CA SER A 40 32.96 23.14 21.38
C SER A 40 33.07 24.64 21.69
N THR A 41 31.95 25.36 21.76
CA THR A 41 31.78 26.48 22.71
C THR A 41 30.30 26.69 22.99
N SER A 42 29.97 26.54 24.27
CA SER A 42 28.73 26.91 24.93
C SER A 42 28.72 28.40 25.22
N ALA A 43 27.56 29.07 25.08
CA ALA A 43 27.07 30.09 26.02
C ALA A 43 25.70 30.67 25.58
N GLU A 44 24.69 30.40 26.41
CA GLU A 44 23.58 31.34 26.70
C GLU A 44 24.15 32.55 27.49
N PRO A 45 23.54 33.76 27.50
CA PRO A 45 22.28 33.98 28.24
C PRO A 45 21.33 35.11 27.76
N THR A 46 20.10 35.02 28.28
CA THR A 46 19.37 36.11 28.96
C THR A 46 18.28 36.93 28.24
N THR A 47 17.18 37.05 29.00
CA THR A 47 16.10 38.05 29.03
C THR A 47 14.82 37.79 28.25
N ALA A 48 13.75 37.69 29.04
CA ALA A 48 12.36 37.61 28.68
C ALA A 48 11.80 38.94 28.16
N GLU A 49 10.89 38.88 27.19
CA GLU A 49 9.84 39.89 27.05
C GLU A 49 8.58 39.28 26.38
N SER A 50 7.47 39.34 27.11
CA SER A 50 6.11 39.00 26.69
C SER A 50 5.61 39.97 25.63
N GLN A 51 5.03 39.49 24.53
CA GLN A 51 3.96 40.20 23.80
C GLN A 51 2.96 39.20 23.19
N ASP A 52 1.77 39.18 23.80
CA ASP A 52 0.44 39.13 23.21
C ASP A 52 0.18 38.32 21.93
N ARG A 53 -0.72 37.33 22.08
CA ARG A 53 -1.49 36.72 20.97
C ARG A 53 -2.24 37.81 20.19
N PRO A 54 -2.33 37.67 18.86
CA PRO A 54 -3.62 37.21 18.33
C PRO A 54 -3.53 36.26 17.12
N VAL A 55 -4.53 35.36 17.10
CA VAL A 55 -5.39 35.05 15.94
C VAL A 55 -4.85 34.21 14.78
N LEU A 56 -5.53 33.07 14.62
CA LEU A 56 -5.72 32.24 13.42
C LEU A 56 -4.46 31.65 12.80
N GLY A 57 -4.14 30.44 13.28
CA GLY A 57 -3.44 29.45 12.48
C GLY A 57 -4.28 29.12 11.25
N GLU A 58 -4.03 29.83 10.15
CA GLU A 58 -4.36 29.37 8.81
C GLU A 58 -3.45 28.18 8.52
N ILE A 59 -3.88 27.00 8.95
CA ILE A 59 -3.40 25.75 8.37
C ILE A 59 -3.96 25.76 6.94
N SER A 60 -3.29 26.47 6.03
CA SER A 60 -3.34 26.18 4.60
C SER A 60 -2.61 24.85 4.40
N GLY A 61 -3.21 23.81 4.98
CA GLY A 61 -2.98 22.46 4.57
C GLY A 61 -3.55 22.42 3.17
N ASN A 62 -2.67 22.64 2.19
CA ASN A 62 -2.90 22.19 0.84
C ASN A 62 -3.10 20.68 0.96
N VAL A 63 -4.35 20.26 1.22
CA VAL A 63 -4.72 18.85 1.27
C VAL A 63 -4.61 18.42 -0.17
N VAL A 64 -3.39 18.06 -0.57
CA VAL A 64 -3.14 17.34 -1.81
C VAL A 64 -3.90 16.05 -1.62
N SER A 65 -5.16 16.09 -2.04
CA SER A 65 -6.05 14.96 -2.01
C SER A 65 -5.34 13.94 -2.84
N ARG A 66 -4.73 12.95 -2.18
CA ARG A 66 -3.98 11.92 -2.87
C ARG A 66 -5.00 11.17 -3.70
N GLU A 67 -5.17 11.57 -4.97
CA GLU A 67 -6.09 10.93 -5.89
C GLU A 67 -5.71 9.45 -5.91
N ARG A 68 -6.52 8.65 -5.22
CA ARG A 68 -6.38 7.20 -5.25
C ARG A 68 -6.97 6.77 -6.58
N PHE A 69 -6.10 6.70 -7.60
CA PHE A 69 -6.48 6.21 -8.91
C PHE A 69 -6.93 4.75 -8.77
N HIS A 70 -8.22 4.50 -8.93
CA HIS A 70 -8.75 3.15 -9.05
C HIS A 70 -8.51 2.65 -10.47
N LEU A 71 -8.10 1.38 -10.59
CA LEU A 71 -7.97 0.75 -11.89
C LEU A 71 -9.34 0.68 -12.56
N THR A 72 -9.40 1.16 -13.80
CA THR A 72 -10.55 0.99 -14.67
C THR A 72 -10.72 -0.49 -15.03
N ARG A 73 -11.91 -0.84 -15.53
CA ARG A 73 -12.22 -2.20 -15.97
C ARG A 73 -11.24 -2.68 -17.04
N ASP A 74 -10.93 -1.84 -18.01
CA ASP A 74 -10.10 -2.20 -19.16
C ASP A 74 -8.63 -2.36 -18.77
N GLU A 75 -8.14 -1.52 -17.85
CA GLU A 75 -6.80 -1.69 -17.26
C GLU A 75 -6.71 -3.01 -16.48
N ARG A 76 -7.73 -3.38 -15.69
CA ARG A 76 -7.76 -4.68 -15.00
C ARG A 76 -7.79 -5.84 -15.98
N HIS A 77 -8.53 -5.72 -17.09
CA HIS A 77 -8.58 -6.74 -18.11
C HIS A 77 -7.21 -6.96 -18.75
N GLU A 78 -6.53 -5.88 -19.15
CA GLU A 78 -5.18 -5.97 -19.73
C GLU A 78 -4.15 -6.51 -18.72
N ILE A 79 -4.23 -6.14 -17.43
CA ILE A 79 -3.39 -6.74 -16.39
C ILE A 79 -3.56 -8.26 -16.34
N LEU A 80 -4.80 -8.75 -16.39
CA LEU A 80 -5.08 -10.18 -16.40
C LEU A 80 -4.56 -10.85 -17.67
N THR A 81 -4.77 -10.24 -18.84
CA THR A 81 -4.21 -10.74 -20.11
C THR A 81 -2.68 -10.84 -20.08
N LEU A 82 -2.00 -9.81 -19.55
CA LEU A 82 -0.55 -9.84 -19.39
C LEU A 82 -0.11 -10.90 -18.38
N ARG A 83 -0.92 -11.14 -17.35
CA ARG A 83 -0.66 -12.20 -16.39
C ARG A 83 -0.80 -13.59 -17.00
N ASP A 84 -1.80 -13.80 -17.85
CA ASP A 84 -2.00 -15.03 -18.63
C ASP A 84 -0.84 -15.27 -19.60
N ALA A 85 -0.28 -14.20 -20.17
CA ALA A 85 0.95 -14.21 -20.97
C ALA A 85 2.24 -14.38 -20.13
N CYS A 86 2.12 -14.73 -18.84
CA CYS A 86 3.22 -15.02 -17.92
C CYS A 86 4.13 -13.83 -17.56
N PHE A 87 3.67 -12.58 -17.69
CA PHE A 87 4.43 -11.42 -17.22
C PHE A 87 4.50 -11.39 -15.69
N THR A 88 5.64 -10.91 -15.16
CA THR A 88 5.79 -10.64 -13.73
C THR A 88 5.11 -9.32 -13.35
N TYR A 89 4.77 -9.16 -12.08
CA TYR A 89 4.08 -7.95 -11.61
C TYR A 89 4.88 -6.67 -11.89
N ASP A 90 6.21 -6.70 -11.72
CA ASP A 90 7.09 -5.56 -12.01
C ASP A 90 7.14 -5.22 -13.50
N GLN A 91 7.11 -6.23 -14.36
CA GLN A 91 7.04 -6.05 -15.82
C GLN A 91 5.70 -5.44 -16.22
N ILE A 92 4.60 -5.88 -15.62
CA ILE A 92 3.27 -5.31 -15.87
C ILE A 92 3.25 -3.83 -15.45
N VAL A 93 3.74 -3.49 -14.25
CA VAL A 93 3.83 -2.09 -13.82
C VAL A 93 4.65 -1.26 -14.82
N SER A 94 5.79 -1.80 -15.26
CA SER A 94 6.66 -1.15 -16.24
C SER A 94 5.97 -0.96 -17.59
N HIS A 95 5.17 -1.94 -18.03
CA HIS A 95 4.38 -1.87 -19.26
C HIS A 95 3.38 -0.70 -19.21
N PHE A 96 2.62 -0.59 -18.12
CA PHE A 96 1.66 0.51 -17.94
C PHE A 96 2.32 1.89 -17.85
N TRP A 97 3.48 1.98 -17.19
CA TRP A 97 4.25 3.23 -17.13
C TRP A 97 4.81 3.65 -18.49
N ARG A 98 5.36 2.71 -19.25
CA ARG A 98 6.09 3.01 -20.50
C ARG A 98 5.15 3.16 -21.70
N MET A 99 4.18 2.26 -21.85
CA MET A 99 3.29 2.24 -23.02
C MET A 99 2.03 3.08 -22.82
N ARG A 100 1.33 2.91 -21.69
CA ARG A 100 0.05 3.61 -21.44
C ARG A 100 0.20 4.97 -20.75
N ARG A 101 1.39 5.30 -20.21
CA ARG A 101 1.62 6.49 -19.38
C ARG A 101 0.68 6.57 -18.17
N VAL A 102 0.17 5.43 -17.70
CA VAL A 102 -0.71 5.35 -16.53
C VAL A 102 0.13 4.96 -15.31
N LYS A 103 -0.01 5.74 -14.24
CA LYS A 103 0.66 5.47 -12.96
C LYS A 103 -0.10 4.39 -12.20
N ILE A 104 0.37 3.15 -12.29
CA ILE A 104 -0.12 2.01 -11.52
C ILE A 104 0.96 1.56 -10.55
N THR A 105 0.55 1.05 -9.39
CA THR A 105 1.44 0.50 -8.36
C THR A 105 1.44 -1.03 -8.39
N HIS A 106 2.54 -1.63 -7.95
CA HIS A 106 2.68 -3.09 -7.83
C HIS A 106 1.52 -3.73 -7.04
N ARG A 107 1.11 -3.10 -5.93
CA ARG A 107 0.00 -3.59 -5.10
C ARG A 107 -1.34 -3.64 -5.84
N GLN A 108 -1.59 -2.69 -6.74
CA GLN A 108 -2.82 -2.68 -7.55
C GLN A 108 -2.82 -3.81 -8.57
N VAL A 109 -1.67 -4.07 -9.22
CA VAL A 109 -1.48 -5.21 -10.12
C VAL A 109 -1.69 -6.52 -9.37
N GLN A 110 -1.00 -6.69 -8.24
CA GLN A 110 -1.15 -7.86 -7.38
C GLN A 110 -2.61 -8.09 -6.97
N TYR A 111 -3.29 -7.04 -6.53
CA TYR A 111 -4.70 -7.13 -6.14
C TYR A 111 -5.60 -7.49 -7.34
N ALA A 112 -5.37 -6.92 -8.51
CA ALA A 112 -6.13 -7.27 -9.72
C ALA A 112 -5.96 -8.75 -10.08
N CYS A 113 -4.73 -9.26 -10.06
CA CYS A 113 -4.43 -10.67 -10.31
C CYS A 113 -5.09 -11.59 -9.26
N GLN A 114 -5.03 -11.26 -7.97
CA GLN A 114 -5.64 -12.07 -6.90
C GLN A 114 -7.17 -12.13 -6.99
N GLN A 115 -7.81 -11.09 -7.51
CA GLN A 115 -9.26 -11.09 -7.66
C GLN A 115 -9.72 -11.83 -8.91
N GLU A 116 -8.85 -12.07 -9.90
CA GLU A 116 -9.11 -12.80 -11.15
C GLU A 116 -10.28 -12.28 -12.03
N TYR A 117 -11.00 -11.26 -11.57
CA TYR A 117 -12.11 -10.64 -12.28
C TYR A 117 -11.78 -9.19 -12.71
N PRO A 118 -12.00 -8.83 -13.98
CA PRO A 118 -11.71 -7.48 -14.49
C PRO A 118 -12.69 -6.43 -13.96
N THR A 119 -13.93 -6.80 -13.66
CA THR A 119 -14.93 -5.87 -13.13
C THR A 119 -14.76 -5.67 -11.62
N PRO A 120 -14.52 -4.44 -11.13
CA PRO A 120 -14.44 -4.18 -9.70
C PRO A 120 -15.75 -4.56 -8.98
N LYS A 121 -15.62 -5.20 -7.82
CA LYS A 121 -16.78 -5.50 -6.97
C LYS A 121 -17.41 -4.19 -6.47
N LYS A 122 -18.71 -4.03 -6.69
CA LYS A 122 -19.46 -2.90 -6.11
C LYS A 122 -19.40 -2.98 -4.58
N ARG A 123 -19.09 -1.85 -3.94
CA ARG A 123 -19.13 -1.76 -2.48
C ARG A 123 -20.59 -1.97 -2.04
N PRO A 124 -20.86 -2.79 -1.01
CA PRO A 124 -22.19 -2.83 -0.43
C PRO A 124 -22.58 -1.41 -0.01
N GLY A 125 -23.83 -1.05 -0.30
CA GLY A 125 -24.39 0.23 0.13
C GLY A 125 -24.47 0.31 1.65
N ARG A 126 -24.96 1.45 2.14
CA ARG A 126 -25.30 1.57 3.56
C ARG A 126 -26.41 0.55 3.88
N PRO A 127 -26.30 -0.21 4.98
CA PRO A 127 -27.38 -1.11 5.39
C PRO A 127 -28.66 -0.31 5.64
N VAL A 128 -29.79 -0.91 5.26
CA VAL A 128 -31.12 -0.34 5.50
C VAL A 128 -31.41 -0.40 7.00
N LYS A 129 -32.08 0.64 7.54
CA LYS A 129 -32.36 0.75 8.98
C LYS A 129 -33.50 -0.17 9.44
N LEU A 130 -34.42 -0.47 8.53
CA LEU A 130 -35.60 -1.28 8.79
C LEU A 130 -35.41 -2.64 8.14
N THR A 131 -35.88 -3.69 8.80
CA THR A 131 -35.98 -5.02 8.21
C THR A 131 -37.12 -5.05 7.19
N GLU A 132 -37.11 -6.03 6.29
CA GLU A 132 -38.21 -6.22 5.32
C GLU A 132 -39.55 -6.43 6.02
N GLU A 133 -39.56 -7.12 7.16
CA GLU A 133 -40.75 -7.33 8.00
C GLU A 133 -41.32 -5.99 8.52
N GLN A 134 -40.48 -5.13 9.08
CA GLN A 134 -40.90 -3.80 9.57
C GLN A 134 -41.39 -2.91 8.43
N VAL A 135 -40.78 -3.00 7.24
CA VAL A 135 -41.26 -2.29 6.06
C VAL A 135 -42.65 -2.79 5.67
N ASN A 136 -42.89 -4.09 5.71
CA ASN A 136 -44.22 -4.66 5.41
C ASN A 136 -45.26 -4.25 6.44
N GLU A 137 -44.94 -4.26 7.74
CA GLU A 137 -45.84 -3.76 8.80
C GLU A 137 -46.25 -2.30 8.54
N ILE A 138 -45.30 -1.45 8.15
CA ILE A 138 -45.58 -0.04 7.81
C ILE A 138 -46.46 0.05 6.56
N ILE A 139 -46.19 -0.76 5.52
CA ILE A 139 -47.00 -0.79 4.29
C ILE A 139 -48.43 -1.23 4.60
N GLU A 140 -48.61 -2.30 5.37
CA GLU A 140 -49.92 -2.79 5.80
C GLU A 140 -50.68 -1.73 6.60
N PHE A 141 -50.01 -1.09 7.56
CA PHE A 141 -50.59 -0.01 8.35
C PHE A 141 -51.07 1.16 7.47
N ILE A 142 -50.25 1.61 6.52
CA ILE A 142 -50.62 2.72 5.62
C ILE A 142 -51.79 2.32 4.71
N THR A 143 -51.79 1.09 4.18
CA THR A 143 -52.79 0.60 3.21
C THR A 143 -54.12 0.17 3.85
N ALA A 144 -54.13 -0.09 5.16
CA ALA A 144 -55.34 -0.45 5.90
C ALA A 144 -56.43 0.65 5.88
N SER A 145 -56.05 1.93 5.80
CA SER A 145 -57.02 3.03 5.69
C SER A 145 -57.55 3.19 4.26
N ARG A 146 -58.88 3.38 4.13
CA ARG A 146 -59.53 3.71 2.84
C ARG A 146 -59.02 5.02 2.23
N GLU A 147 -58.62 5.98 3.05
CA GLU A 147 -58.17 7.31 2.60
C GLU A 147 -56.75 7.30 2.03
N ASN A 148 -55.92 6.32 2.42
CA ASN A 148 -54.52 6.22 2.01
C ASN A 148 -54.27 5.29 0.82
N ARG A 149 -55.30 4.54 0.36
CA ARG A 149 -55.18 3.70 -0.83
C ARG A 149 -55.08 4.60 -2.07
N ARG A 150 -54.01 4.42 -2.87
CA ARG A 150 -53.98 4.96 -4.24
C ARG A 150 -55.05 4.25 -5.05
N ALA A 151 -56.04 5.01 -5.51
CA ALA A 151 -57.04 4.57 -6.49
C ALA A 151 -56.41 4.37 -7.87
#